data_AF-A0A380TB12-F1
#
_entry.id   AF-A0A380TB12-F1
#
_cell.length_a   1.000
_cell.length_b   1.000
_cell.length_c   1.000
_cell.angle_alpha   90.00
_cell.angle_beta   90.00
_cell.angle_gamma   90.00
#
_symmetry.space_group_name_H-M   'P 1'
#
loop_
_entity.id
_entity.type
_entity.pdbx_description
1 polymer ?
#
loop_
_entity_poly.entity_id
_entity_poly.type
_entity_poly.pdbx_seq_one_letter_code
_entity_poly.pdbx_strand_id
1 'polypeptide(L)'
;MIERLGAVPADALAGTVKTRIHGDLHLGQVVVAGTDFYVLDFEGEPLHGLERRRAKSSPLRDVAGMVRSFDYAGNTAANKRKSPAASGEGAALERATIARWRTTTTTRFLAAYRAAVEGCLSVPQDDAAFAAAVDAFVLEKALYEVCYEAANRPDWLGIPLAGIARLLDNAKRSG
;
A
#
# COMPACT_ATOMS: atom_id res chain seq x y z
N MET A 1 6.83 20.13 10.96
CA MET A 1 5.72 19.28 10.42
C MET A 1 6.24 17.99 9.78
N ILE A 2 7.38 18.03 9.07
CA ILE A 2 8.13 16.83 8.61
C ILE A 2 8.74 16.05 9.80
N GLU A 3 9.09 16.72 10.90
CA GLU A 3 9.61 16.09 12.12
C GLU A 3 8.61 15.19 12.88
N ARG A 4 7.31 15.24 12.57
CA ARG A 4 6.28 14.34 13.14
C ARG A 4 5.99 13.10 12.30
N LEU A 5 6.65 12.94 11.15
CA LEU A 5 6.72 11.64 10.44
C LEU A 5 7.71 10.67 11.11
N GLY A 6 8.38 11.11 12.19
CA GLY A 6 9.49 10.45 12.88
C GLY A 6 9.11 9.38 13.91
N ALA A 7 8.05 8.61 13.70
CA ALA A 7 7.82 7.42 14.51
C ALA A 7 7.18 6.29 13.69
N VAL A 8 7.80 5.95 12.56
CA VAL A 8 8.04 4.51 12.38
C VAL A 8 8.98 4.17 13.52
N PRO A 9 8.60 3.30 14.47
CA PRO A 9 9.51 2.93 15.53
C PRO A 9 10.80 2.46 14.85
N ALA A 10 11.95 3.10 15.12
CA ALA A 10 13.22 2.72 14.51
C ALA A 10 13.57 1.24 14.79
N ASP A 11 12.90 0.70 15.81
CA ASP A 11 12.86 -0.65 16.32
C ASP A 11 11.72 -1.54 15.76
N ALA A 12 10.77 -1.02 14.95
CA ALA A 12 9.66 -1.83 14.44
C ALA A 12 10.15 -3.03 13.62
N LEU A 13 11.31 -2.91 12.98
CA LEU A 13 11.97 -3.99 12.24
C LEU A 13 13.16 -4.61 13.00
N ALA A 14 13.40 -4.22 14.25
CA ALA A 14 14.51 -4.75 15.03
C ALA A 14 14.38 -6.28 15.17
N GLY A 15 15.51 -6.97 14.97
CA GLY A 15 15.56 -8.44 15.01
C GLY A 15 14.98 -9.15 13.77
N THR A 16 14.41 -8.42 12.80
CA THR A 16 13.92 -9.03 11.55
C THR A 16 15.05 -9.26 10.53
N VAL A 17 14.90 -10.28 9.69
CA VAL A 17 15.85 -10.59 8.61
C VAL A 17 15.31 -10.17 7.23
N LYS A 18 16.17 -9.57 6.41
CA LYS A 18 15.82 -9.14 5.05
C LYS A 18 15.77 -10.31 4.06
N THR A 19 14.82 -10.29 3.14
CA THR A 19 14.65 -11.28 2.06
C THR A 19 14.82 -10.65 0.68
N ARG A 20 14.88 -11.47 -0.37
CA ARG A 20 14.57 -10.97 -1.72
C ARG A 20 13.07 -10.72 -1.79
N ILE A 21 12.70 -9.62 -2.43
CA ILE A 21 11.31 -9.19 -2.61
C ILE A 21 11.04 -9.06 -4.12
N HIS A 22 9.76 -8.95 -4.50
CA HIS A 22 9.37 -8.59 -5.85
C HIS A 22 9.82 -7.16 -6.17
N GLY A 23 9.65 -6.22 -5.23
CA GLY A 23 10.15 -4.85 -5.34
C GLY A 23 9.30 -3.92 -6.20
N ASP A 24 8.23 -4.42 -6.81
CA ASP A 24 7.17 -3.64 -7.48
C ASP A 24 5.83 -4.40 -7.49
N LEU A 25 5.49 -5.03 -6.36
CA LEU A 25 4.26 -5.83 -6.28
C LEU A 25 3.02 -4.93 -6.26
N HIS A 26 2.12 -5.13 -7.21
CA HIS A 26 0.79 -4.51 -7.25
C HIS A 26 -0.21 -5.42 -7.98
N LEU A 27 -1.51 -5.08 -7.99
CA LEU A 27 -2.55 -5.91 -8.63
C LEU A 27 -2.33 -6.19 -10.12
N GLY A 28 -1.53 -5.36 -10.80
CA GLY A 28 -1.18 -5.58 -12.21
C GLY A 28 -0.20 -6.73 -12.41
N GLN A 29 0.50 -7.13 -11.34
CA GLN A 29 1.49 -8.22 -11.33
C GLN A 29 0.92 -9.53 -10.77
N VAL A 30 -0.40 -9.59 -10.55
CA VAL A 30 -1.08 -10.78 -10.03
C VAL A 30 -2.12 -11.25 -11.02
N VAL A 31 -2.02 -12.51 -11.44
CA VAL A 31 -2.98 -13.16 -12.33
C VAL A 31 -3.67 -14.30 -11.59
N VAL A 32 -4.99 -14.39 -11.71
CA VAL A 32 -5.79 -15.48 -11.15
C VAL A 32 -5.96 -16.56 -12.21
N ALA A 33 -5.61 -17.80 -11.91
CA ALA A 33 -5.89 -18.94 -12.78
C ALA A 33 -6.52 -20.08 -11.98
N GLY A 34 -7.79 -20.37 -12.28
CA GLY A 34 -8.57 -21.36 -11.53
C GLY A 34 -8.71 -20.96 -10.07
N THR A 35 -8.15 -21.78 -9.18
CA THR A 35 -8.17 -21.56 -7.71
C THR A 35 -6.86 -20.98 -7.17
N ASP A 36 -5.92 -20.58 -8.03
CA ASP A 36 -4.59 -20.14 -7.64
C ASP A 36 -4.23 -18.76 -8.23
N PHE A 37 -3.13 -18.19 -7.75
CA PHE A 37 -2.60 -16.90 -8.16
C PHE A 37 -1.14 -17.04 -8.61
N TYR A 38 -0.82 -16.39 -9.73
CA TYR A 38 0.53 -16.25 -10.22
C TYR A 38 1.01 -14.81 -10.01
N VAL A 39 2.22 -14.68 -9.46
CA VAL A 39 2.92 -13.41 -9.35
C VAL A 39 3.91 -13.32 -10.50
N LEU A 40 3.86 -12.21 -11.24
CA LEU A 40 4.67 -11.98 -12.44
C LEU A 40 5.74 -10.91 -12.18
N ASP A 41 6.60 -10.66 -13.18
CA ASP A 41 7.45 -9.47 -13.28
C ASP A 41 8.35 -9.15 -12.06
N PHE A 42 9.24 -10.09 -11.72
CA PHE A 42 10.22 -9.92 -10.63
C PHE A 42 11.42 -9.02 -11.00
N GLU A 43 11.27 -8.10 -11.95
CA GLU A 43 12.34 -7.16 -12.32
C GLU A 43 12.57 -6.09 -11.23
N GLY A 44 11.55 -5.79 -10.43
CA GLY A 44 11.55 -4.73 -9.42
C GLY A 44 11.37 -3.33 -10.02
N GLU A 45 11.21 -2.31 -9.16
CA GLU A 45 10.87 -0.93 -9.56
C GLU A 45 11.77 -0.38 -10.69
N PRO A 46 11.22 -0.12 -11.90
CA PRO A 46 12.00 0.21 -13.11
C PRO A 46 12.93 1.42 -12.96
N LEU A 47 12.55 2.39 -12.14
CA LEU A 47 13.32 3.61 -11.90
C LEU A 47 14.53 3.40 -10.98
N HIS A 48 14.70 2.21 -10.41
CA HIS A 48 15.85 1.88 -9.58
C HIS A 48 16.97 1.19 -10.37
N GLY A 49 18.22 1.52 -10.02
CA GLY A 49 19.40 0.82 -10.53
C GLY A 49 19.41 -0.67 -10.17
N LEU A 50 20.11 -1.49 -10.96
CA LEU A 50 20.14 -2.96 -10.82
C LEU A 50 20.58 -3.43 -9.42
N GLU A 51 21.56 -2.76 -8.81
CA GLU A 51 22.00 -3.08 -7.45
C GLU A 51 20.85 -2.98 -6.45
N ARG A 52 20.09 -1.88 -6.51
CA ARG A 52 18.95 -1.63 -5.64
C ARG A 52 17.80 -2.60 -5.90
N ARG A 53 17.53 -2.95 -7.17
CA ARG A 53 16.51 -3.95 -7.54
C ARG A 53 16.86 -5.36 -7.03
N ARG A 54 18.15 -5.69 -6.90
CA ARG A 54 18.62 -7.00 -6.40
C ARG A 54 18.82 -7.05 -4.88
N ALA A 55 18.83 -5.90 -4.21
CA ALA A 55 19.08 -5.81 -2.77
C ALA A 55 17.98 -6.52 -1.96
N LYS A 56 18.39 -7.14 -0.84
CA LYS A 56 17.42 -7.71 0.11
C LYS A 56 16.75 -6.58 0.91
N SER A 57 15.47 -6.75 1.21
CA SER A 57 14.68 -5.78 1.97
C SER A 57 13.62 -6.47 2.84
N SER A 58 12.79 -5.67 3.52
CA SER A 58 11.62 -6.20 4.23
C SER A 58 10.54 -6.60 3.21
N PRO A 59 9.92 -7.78 3.35
CA PRO A 59 8.79 -8.18 2.51
C PRO A 59 7.56 -7.27 2.69
N LEU A 60 7.50 -6.50 3.79
CA LEU A 60 6.43 -5.53 4.03
C LEU A 60 6.43 -4.37 3.01
N ARG A 61 7.49 -4.19 2.22
CA ARG A 61 7.49 -3.28 1.06
C ARG A 61 6.57 -3.76 -0.07
N ASP A 62 6.54 -5.06 -0.34
CA ASP A 62 5.64 -5.64 -1.34
C ASP A 62 4.19 -5.58 -0.83
N VAL A 63 3.99 -5.83 0.47
CA VAL A 63 2.68 -5.65 1.14
C VAL A 63 2.18 -4.22 0.97
N ALA A 64 3.06 -3.22 1.20
CA ALA A 64 2.72 -1.83 1.00
C ALA A 64 2.33 -1.53 -0.46
N GLY A 65 3.07 -2.06 -1.44
CA GLY A 65 2.72 -1.93 -2.86
C GLY A 65 1.32 -2.46 -3.17
N MET A 66 0.95 -3.63 -2.64
CA MET A 66 -0.39 -4.18 -2.80
C MET A 66 -1.47 -3.31 -2.14
N VAL A 67 -1.23 -2.83 -0.90
CA VAL A 67 -2.15 -1.93 -0.20
C VAL A 67 -2.38 -0.64 -0.98
N ARG A 68 -1.31 -0.04 -1.53
CA ARG A 68 -1.42 1.12 -2.44
C ARG A 68 -2.22 0.76 -3.68
N SER A 69 -2.02 -0.41 -4.26
CA SER A 69 -2.76 -0.86 -5.45
C SER A 69 -4.27 -0.91 -5.24
N PHE A 70 -4.74 -1.29 -4.04
CA PHE A 70 -6.17 -1.21 -3.71
C PHE A 70 -6.69 0.24 -3.72
N ASP A 71 -5.92 1.20 -3.22
CA ASP A 71 -6.28 2.62 -3.26
C ASP A 71 -6.41 3.14 -4.72
N TYR A 72 -5.52 2.72 -5.62
CA TYR A 72 -5.61 3.08 -7.04
C TYR A 72 -6.77 2.39 -7.74
N ALA A 73 -7.03 1.11 -7.46
CA ALA A 73 -8.15 0.37 -8.02
C ALA A 73 -9.49 1.02 -7.64
N GLY A 74 -9.66 1.40 -6.37
CA GLY A 74 -10.84 2.11 -5.88
C GLY A 74 -11.05 3.45 -6.57
N ASN A 75 -10.00 4.26 -6.74
CA ASN A 75 -10.08 5.54 -7.45
C ASN A 75 -10.34 5.38 -8.95
N THR A 76 -9.73 4.38 -9.58
CA THR A 76 -9.97 4.07 -11.00
C THR A 76 -11.43 3.69 -11.21
N ALA A 77 -12.01 2.88 -10.31
CA ALA A 77 -13.43 2.56 -10.34
C ALA A 77 -14.32 3.80 -10.17
N ALA A 78 -13.97 4.73 -9.27
CA ALA A 78 -14.69 5.99 -9.10
C ALA A 78 -14.62 6.84 -10.38
N ASN A 79 -13.44 6.98 -10.97
CA ASN A 79 -13.22 7.80 -12.16
C ASN A 79 -13.96 7.27 -13.38
N LYS A 80 -14.01 5.94 -13.58
CA LYS A 80 -14.76 5.32 -14.68
C LYS A 80 -16.28 5.49 -14.55
N ARG A 81 -16.78 5.71 -13.34
CA ARG A 81 -18.21 5.86 -13.04
C ARG A 81 -18.66 7.31 -12.90
N LYS A 82 -17.77 8.29 -13.09
CA LYS A 82 -18.11 9.71 -13.20
C LYS A 82 -19.03 9.95 -14.40
N SER A 83 -20.32 9.66 -14.23
CA SER A 83 -21.37 10.08 -15.11
C SER A 83 -21.73 11.52 -14.73
N PRO A 84 -21.85 12.46 -15.68
CA PRO A 84 -22.22 13.86 -15.40
C PRO A 84 -23.54 14.02 -14.62
N ALA A 85 -24.39 12.99 -14.61
CA ALA A 85 -25.67 12.96 -13.91
C ALA A 85 -25.57 12.55 -12.42
N ALA A 86 -24.42 12.08 -11.94
CA ALA A 86 -24.22 11.64 -10.56
C ALA A 86 -23.82 12.81 -9.65
N SER A 87 -24.71 13.78 -9.45
CA SER A 87 -24.58 14.80 -8.41
C SER A 87 -25.48 14.47 -7.21
N GLY A 88 -25.09 14.86 -6.00
CA GLY A 88 -25.88 14.66 -4.79
C GLY A 88 -25.64 13.30 -4.09
N GLU A 89 -26.71 12.69 -3.58
CA GLU A 89 -26.65 11.50 -2.71
C GLU A 89 -26.00 10.27 -3.37
N GLY A 90 -26.22 10.08 -4.68
CA GLY A 90 -25.64 8.95 -5.42
C GLY A 90 -24.11 8.96 -5.41
N ALA A 91 -23.49 10.13 -5.59
CA ALA A 91 -22.03 10.28 -5.53
C ALA A 91 -21.49 10.07 -4.11
N ALA A 92 -22.24 10.46 -3.08
CA ALA A 92 -21.85 10.23 -1.69
C ALA A 92 -21.89 8.72 -1.34
N LEU A 93 -22.95 8.02 -1.77
CA LEU A 93 -23.08 6.59 -1.58
C LEU A 93 -21.98 5.81 -2.31
N GLU A 94 -21.62 6.23 -3.52
CA GLU A 94 -20.52 5.64 -4.27
C GLU A 94 -19.19 5.81 -3.54
N ARG A 95 -18.85 7.03 -3.11
CA ARG A 95 -17.63 7.30 -2.32
C ARG A 95 -17.59 6.45 -1.06
N ALA A 96 -18.70 6.34 -0.34
CA ALA A 96 -18.81 5.51 0.86
C ALA A 96 -18.62 4.02 0.55
N THR A 97 -19.15 3.55 -0.58
CA THR A 97 -19.02 2.15 -1.02
C THR A 97 -17.57 1.82 -1.39
N ILE A 98 -16.90 2.70 -2.13
CA ILE A 98 -15.48 2.53 -2.49
C ILE A 98 -14.60 2.59 -1.23
N ALA A 99 -14.87 3.53 -0.32
CA ALA A 99 -14.15 3.61 0.95
C ALA A 99 -14.32 2.33 1.78
N ARG A 100 -15.54 1.78 1.86
CA ARG A 100 -15.81 0.52 2.56
C ARG A 100 -15.08 -0.64 1.90
N TRP A 101 -15.17 -0.78 0.58
CA TRP A 101 -14.48 -1.84 -0.17
C TRP A 101 -12.97 -1.81 0.08
N ARG A 102 -12.37 -0.62 0.02
CA ARG A 102 -10.94 -0.40 0.25
C ARG A 102 -10.54 -0.81 1.67
N THR A 103 -11.27 -0.33 2.68
CA THR A 103 -11.02 -0.72 4.08
C THR A 103 -11.16 -2.23 4.27
N THR A 104 -12.26 -2.84 3.82
CA THR A 104 -12.49 -4.29 3.98
C THR A 104 -11.43 -5.12 3.26
N THR A 105 -11.04 -4.73 2.04
CA THR A 105 -10.05 -5.45 1.25
C THR A 105 -8.66 -5.36 1.89
N THR A 106 -8.24 -4.15 2.29
CA THR A 106 -6.97 -3.96 3.00
C THR A 106 -6.93 -4.74 4.31
N THR A 107 -7.98 -4.68 5.14
CA THR A 107 -8.05 -5.43 6.39
C THR A 107 -7.96 -6.94 6.16
N ARG A 108 -8.70 -7.47 5.18
CA ARG A 108 -8.68 -8.91 4.86
C ARG A 108 -7.33 -9.35 4.31
N PHE A 109 -6.74 -8.56 3.42
CA PHE A 109 -5.41 -8.82 2.87
C PHE A 109 -4.35 -8.85 3.96
N LEU A 110 -4.31 -7.83 4.83
CA LEU A 110 -3.32 -7.77 5.91
C LEU A 110 -3.50 -8.89 6.93
N ALA A 111 -4.75 -9.23 7.30
CA ALA A 111 -5.02 -10.34 8.20
C ALA A 111 -4.59 -11.69 7.61
N ALA A 112 -4.91 -11.94 6.34
CA ALA A 112 -4.50 -13.16 5.64
C ALA A 112 -2.98 -13.23 5.47
N TYR A 113 -2.34 -12.12 5.10
CA TYR A 113 -0.88 -12.04 5.01
C TYR A 113 -0.23 -12.33 6.35
N ARG A 114 -0.71 -11.68 7.43
CA ARG A 114 -0.21 -11.86 8.80
C ARG A 114 -0.28 -13.32 9.24
N ALA A 115 -1.40 -14.01 9.00
CA ALA A 115 -1.55 -15.43 9.29
C ALA A 115 -0.60 -16.30 8.45
N ALA A 116 -0.43 -15.98 7.16
CA ALA A 116 0.44 -16.75 6.27
C ALA A 116 1.95 -16.65 6.61
N VAL A 117 2.36 -15.60 7.32
CA VAL A 117 3.76 -15.36 7.73
C VAL A 117 4.00 -15.58 9.23
N GLU A 118 3.11 -16.30 9.91
CA GLU A 118 3.28 -16.64 11.33
C GLU A 118 4.63 -17.32 11.58
N GLY A 119 5.38 -16.85 12.58
CA GLY A 119 6.73 -17.34 12.90
C GLY A 119 7.82 -16.94 11.91
N CYS A 120 7.51 -16.19 10.85
CA CYS A 120 8.51 -15.76 9.87
C CYS A 120 9.42 -14.67 10.44
N LEU A 121 10.74 -14.94 10.48
CA LEU A 121 11.75 -14.01 11.01
C LEU A 121 11.89 -12.72 10.18
N SER A 122 11.26 -12.63 9.02
CA SER A 122 11.35 -11.45 8.13
C SER A 122 10.28 -10.40 8.37
N VAL A 123 9.37 -10.65 9.32
CA VAL A 123 8.37 -9.68 9.77
C VAL A 123 8.40 -9.55 11.29
N PRO A 124 7.98 -8.41 11.85
CA PRO A 124 7.89 -8.25 13.30
C PRO A 124 6.91 -9.26 13.89
N GLN A 125 7.24 -9.87 15.03
CA GLN A 125 6.35 -10.83 15.69
C GLN A 125 5.33 -10.16 16.58
N ASP A 126 5.61 -8.95 17.08
CA ASP A 126 4.63 -8.12 17.77
C ASP A 126 3.67 -7.48 16.76
N ASP A 127 2.36 -7.49 17.06
CA ASP A 127 1.33 -7.01 16.16
C ASP A 127 1.36 -5.48 15.99
N ALA A 128 1.71 -4.73 17.05
CA ALA A 128 1.83 -3.28 16.96
C ALA A 128 3.06 -2.89 16.11
N ALA A 129 4.19 -3.59 16.28
CA ALA A 129 5.37 -3.42 15.45
C ALA A 129 5.12 -3.79 13.99
N PHE A 130 4.37 -4.87 13.73
CA PHE A 130 3.97 -5.27 12.38
C PHE A 130 3.11 -4.19 11.72
N ALA A 131 2.07 -3.71 12.42
CA ALA A 131 1.19 -2.66 11.91
C ALA A 131 1.96 -1.36 11.63
N ALA A 132 2.82 -0.93 12.57
CA ALA A 132 3.66 0.26 12.41
C ALA A 132 4.63 0.14 11.22
N ALA A 133 5.22 -1.05 11.02
CA ALA A 133 6.10 -1.30 9.87
C ALA A 133 5.33 -1.30 8.54
N VAL A 134 4.10 -1.82 8.49
CA VAL A 134 3.25 -1.74 7.29
C VAL A 134 2.91 -0.28 6.99
N ASP A 135 2.41 0.48 7.98
CA ASP A 135 2.05 1.88 7.80
C ASP A 135 3.23 2.73 7.32
N ALA A 136 4.43 2.46 7.85
CA ALA A 136 5.69 3.06 7.41
C ALA A 136 5.95 2.86 5.91
N PHE A 137 5.87 1.62 5.44
CA PHE A 137 6.16 1.31 4.04
C PHE A 137 5.04 1.80 3.11
N VAL A 138 3.78 1.78 3.55
CA VAL A 138 2.67 2.39 2.78
C VAL A 138 2.88 3.89 2.64
N LEU A 139 3.33 4.56 3.70
CA LEU A 139 3.65 5.99 3.67
C LEU A 139 4.85 6.28 2.75
N GLU A 140 5.93 5.50 2.85
CA GLU A 140 7.10 5.63 1.96
C GLU A 140 6.70 5.50 0.49
N LYS A 141 5.90 4.48 0.13
CA LYS A 141 5.43 4.30 -1.26
C LYS A 141 4.47 5.43 -1.67
N ALA A 142 3.59 5.88 -0.79
CA ALA A 142 2.69 7.00 -1.10
C ALA A 142 3.46 8.31 -1.36
N LEU A 143 4.52 8.60 -0.60
CA LEU A 143 5.38 9.77 -0.84
C LEU A 143 6.13 9.67 -2.17
N TYR A 144 6.63 8.47 -2.50
CA TYR A 144 7.23 8.21 -3.81
C TYR A 144 6.23 8.46 -4.95
N GLU A 145 5.00 7.95 -4.81
CA GLU A 145 3.91 8.16 -5.76
C GLU A 145 3.53 9.64 -5.90
N VAL A 146 3.53 10.44 -4.83
CA VAL A 146 3.30 11.89 -4.95
C VAL A 146 4.29 12.52 -5.93
N CYS A 147 5.57 12.23 -5.78
CA CYS A 147 6.61 12.75 -6.67
C CYS A 147 6.43 12.24 -8.10
N TYR A 148 6.13 10.94 -8.25
CA TYR A 148 5.95 10.33 -9.57
C TYR A 148 4.73 10.88 -10.30
N GLU A 149 3.57 10.94 -9.65
CA GLU A 149 2.32 11.39 -10.26
C GLU A 149 2.35 12.90 -10.54
N ALA A 150 2.97 13.71 -9.66
CA ALA A 150 3.18 15.13 -9.93
C ALA A 150 4.00 15.38 -11.21
N ALA A 151 4.98 14.52 -11.50
CA ALA A 151 5.83 14.65 -12.68
C ALA A 151 5.22 14.05 -13.95
N ASN A 152 4.41 12.98 -13.84
CA ASN A 152 4.00 12.18 -15.00
C ASN A 152 2.48 12.20 -15.26
N ARG A 153 1.64 12.30 -14.22
CA ARG A 153 0.17 12.26 -14.34
C ARG A 153 -0.50 13.14 -13.27
N PRO A 154 -0.42 14.48 -13.40
CA PRO A 154 -0.89 15.40 -12.35
C PRO A 154 -2.35 15.18 -11.92
N ASP A 155 -3.22 14.72 -12.83
CA ASP A 155 -4.62 14.40 -12.54
C ASP A 155 -4.80 13.26 -11.50
N TRP A 156 -3.77 12.44 -11.31
CA TRP A 156 -3.76 11.31 -10.38
C TRP A 156 -3.20 11.67 -9.01
N LEU A 157 -2.64 12.88 -8.85
CA LEU A 157 -1.99 13.34 -7.61
C LEU A 157 -2.90 13.27 -6.38
N GLY A 158 -4.21 13.41 -6.57
CA GLY A 158 -5.19 13.29 -5.48
C GLY A 158 -5.20 11.91 -4.80
N ILE A 159 -4.80 10.85 -5.52
CA ILE A 159 -4.81 9.46 -5.01
C ILE A 159 -3.77 9.26 -3.90
N PRO A 160 -2.46 9.52 -4.11
CA PRO A 160 -1.46 9.37 -3.06
C PRO A 160 -1.65 10.38 -1.91
N LEU A 161 -2.06 11.62 -2.19
CA LEU A 161 -2.35 12.61 -1.15
C LEU A 161 -3.49 12.17 -0.22
N ALA A 162 -4.59 11.65 -0.77
CA ALA A 162 -5.68 11.11 0.03
C ALA A 162 -5.24 9.87 0.83
N GLY A 163 -4.31 9.05 0.30
CA GLY A 163 -3.68 7.95 1.02
C GLY A 163 -2.93 8.42 2.26
N ILE A 164 -2.05 9.41 2.09
CA ILE A 164 -1.26 10.01 3.18
C ILE A 164 -2.17 10.62 4.25
N ALA A 165 -3.19 11.39 3.85
CA ALA A 165 -4.13 12.00 4.80
C ALA A 165 -4.80 10.96 5.70
N ARG A 166 -5.23 9.82 5.13
CA ARG A 166 -5.84 8.73 5.89
C ARG A 166 -4.87 8.06 6.87
N LEU A 167 -3.62 7.84 6.47
CA LEU A 167 -2.60 7.28 7.36
C LEU A 167 -2.36 8.21 8.56
N LEU A 168 -2.26 9.51 8.31
CA LEU A 168 -2.06 10.50 9.38
C LEU A 168 -3.26 10.58 10.33
N ASP A 169 -4.49 10.47 9.80
CA ASP A 169 -5.69 10.47 10.63
C ASP A 169 -5.84 9.18 11.44
N ASN A 170 -5.41 8.03 10.90
CA ASN A 170 -5.35 6.78 11.67
C ASN A 170 -4.32 6.87 12.79
N ALA A 171 -3.11 7.39 12.51
CA ALA A 171 -2.06 7.56 13.53
C ALA A 171 -2.51 8.46 14.68
N LYS A 172 -3.30 9.51 14.43
CA LYS A 172 -3.89 10.36 15.46
C LYS A 172 -4.95 9.68 16.33
N ARG A 173 -5.60 8.62 15.82
CA ARG A 173 -6.65 7.89 16.55
C ARG A 173 -6.09 6.75 17.41
N SER A 174 -4.85 6.33 17.12
CA SER A 174 -4.17 5.22 17.78
C SER A 174 -3.19 5.65 18.87
N GLY A 175 -2.96 6.95 19.06
CA GLY A 175 -2.15 7.52 20.14
C GLY A 175 -2.99 8.39 21.06
#